data_AF-A0A967HKI7-F1
#
_entry.id   AF-A0A967HKI7-F1
#
_cell.length_a   1.000
_cell.length_b   1.000
_cell.length_c   1.000
_cell.angle_alpha   90.00
_cell.angle_beta   90.00
_cell.angle_gamma   90.00
#
_symmetry.space_group_name_H-M   'P 1'
#
loop_
_entity.id
_entity.type
_entity.pdbx_description
1 polymer ?
#
loop_
_entity_poly.entity_id
_entity_poly.type
_entity_poly.pdbx_seq_one_letter_code
_entity_poly.pdbx_strand_id
1 'polypeptide(L)'
;MDTERVNLTPLAPEPERLEPLVASIMDAAGSELARRAGGTLGVVAGWARPMLRIAAVIIVVATTALALLEPEAEAEPSSVTEAFDIPAPVSEWLAAERAPTTDDLILALEDGR
;
A
#
# COMPACT_ATOMS: atom_id res chain seq x y z
N MET A 1 -28.37 -5.61 -52.68
CA MET A 1 -29.49 -5.84 -51.74
C MET A 1 -29.81 -4.49 -51.14
N ASP A 2 -30.84 -3.83 -51.67
CA ASP A 2 -31.29 -2.56 -51.12
C ASP A 2 -31.98 -2.85 -49.79
N THR A 3 -31.43 -2.32 -48.70
CA THR A 3 -32.06 -2.34 -47.36
C THR A 3 -33.34 -1.51 -47.44
N GLU A 4 -34.46 -2.17 -47.67
CA GLU A 4 -35.78 -1.57 -47.59
C GLU A 4 -35.95 -0.94 -46.20
N ARG A 5 -36.07 0.39 -46.16
CA ARG A 5 -36.19 1.13 -44.90
C ARG A 5 -37.55 0.84 -44.29
N VAL A 6 -37.55 0.17 -43.14
CA VAL A 6 -38.76 -0.12 -42.38
C VAL A 6 -39.45 1.19 -42.01
N ASN A 7 -40.71 1.32 -42.39
CA ASN A 7 -41.54 2.45 -42.00
C ASN A 7 -42.02 2.27 -40.55
N LEU A 8 -41.53 3.11 -39.64
CA LEU A 8 -41.85 3.10 -38.22
C LEU A 8 -42.90 4.16 -37.82
N THR A 9 -43.51 4.87 -38.78
CA THR A 9 -44.58 5.84 -38.50
C THR A 9 -45.70 5.29 -37.62
N PRO A 10 -46.13 4.01 -37.74
CA PRO A 10 -47.15 3.45 -36.84
C PRO A 10 -46.73 3.34 -35.36
N LEU A 11 -45.43 3.43 -35.07
CA LEU A 11 -44.86 3.38 -33.71
C LEU A 11 -44.57 4.79 -33.16
N ALA A 12 -44.84 5.84 -33.93
CA ALA A 12 -44.64 7.20 -33.45
C ALA A 12 -45.63 7.50 -32.31
N PRO A 13 -45.17 7.92 -31.12
CA PRO A 13 -46.06 8.32 -30.05
C PRO A 13 -46.77 9.62 -30.42
N GLU A 14 -47.99 9.78 -29.91
CA GLU A 14 -48.74 11.04 -30.02
C GLU A 14 -47.90 12.22 -29.50
N PRO A 15 -47.96 13.40 -30.14
CA PRO A 15 -47.09 14.53 -29.82
C PRO A 15 -47.22 14.98 -28.36
N GLU A 16 -48.42 14.90 -27.80
CA GLU A 16 -48.71 15.23 -26.39
C GLU A 16 -48.06 14.25 -25.40
N ARG A 17 -47.75 13.03 -25.84
CA ARG A 17 -47.16 11.95 -25.02
C ARG A 17 -45.67 11.81 -25.24
N LEU A 18 -45.09 12.54 -26.19
CA LEU A 18 -43.67 12.45 -26.53
C LEU A 18 -42.78 12.93 -25.38
N GLU A 19 -43.01 14.14 -24.85
CA GLU A 19 -42.21 14.71 -23.76
C GLU A 19 -42.22 13.82 -22.50
N PRO A 20 -43.38 13.35 -21.99
CA PRO A 20 -43.43 12.47 -20.83
C PRO A 20 -42.74 11.12 -21.08
N LEU A 21 -42.86 10.57 -22.29
CA LEU A 21 -42.21 9.32 -22.66
C LEU A 21 -40.69 9.47 -22.70
N VAL A 22 -40.19 10.54 -23.32
CA VAL A 22 -38.75 10.87 -23.34
C VAL A 22 -38.24 11.05 -21.91
N ALA A 23 -38.96 11.79 -21.06
CA ALA A 23 -38.59 11.96 -19.65
C ALA A 23 -38.50 10.61 -18.91
N SER A 24 -39.47 9.71 -19.12
CA SER A 24 -39.45 8.38 -18.50
C SER A 24 -38.30 7.50 -18.98
N ILE A 25 -37.95 7.58 -20.27
CA ILE A 25 -36.82 6.85 -20.86
C ILE A 25 -35.50 7.39 -20.31
N MET A 26 -35.36 8.71 -20.23
CA MET A 26 -34.16 9.36 -19.70
C MET A 26 -33.96 9.05 -18.21
N ASP A 27 -35.03 9.01 -17.42
CA ASP A 27 -34.98 8.63 -16.02
C ASP A 27 -34.58 7.16 -15.84
N ALA A 28 -35.22 6.24 -16.57
CA ALA A 28 -34.88 4.82 -16.56
C ALA A 28 -33.45 4.54 -17.06
N ALA A 29 -32.99 5.31 -18.05
CA ALA A 29 -31.64 5.21 -18.62
C ALA A 29 -30.59 5.99 -17.82
N GLY A 30 -30.96 6.73 -16.77
CA GLY A 30 -30.08 7.65 -16.07
C GLY A 30 -28.81 6.99 -15.50
N SER A 31 -28.93 5.77 -14.98
CA SER A 31 -27.79 4.99 -14.47
C SER A 31 -26.81 4.59 -15.57
N GLU A 32 -27.31 4.18 -16.72
CA GLU A 32 -26.52 3.79 -17.88
C GLU A 32 -25.89 5.02 -18.58
N LEU A 33 -26.62 6.13 -18.64
CA LEU A 33 -26.11 7.42 -19.11
C LEU A 33 -25.01 7.94 -18.19
N ALA A 34 -25.16 7.84 -16.87
CA ALA A 34 -24.12 8.18 -15.91
C ALA A 34 -22.88 7.26 -16.05
N ARG A 35 -23.10 5.96 -16.28
CA ARG A 35 -22.03 4.98 -16.55
C ARG A 35 -21.28 5.29 -17.84
N ARG A 36 -21.96 5.76 -18.89
CA ARG A 36 -21.34 6.14 -20.18
C ARG A 36 -20.72 7.53 -20.18
N ALA A 37 -21.28 8.46 -19.41
CA ALA A 37 -20.75 9.81 -19.24
C ALA A 37 -19.42 9.80 -18.46
N GLY A 38 -19.30 8.88 -17.51
CA GLY A 38 -18.02 8.52 -16.93
C GLY A 38 -17.20 7.68 -17.90
N GLY A 39 -16.32 8.30 -18.69
CA GLY A 39 -15.24 7.58 -19.36
C GLY A 39 -14.37 6.79 -18.37
N THR A 40 -13.23 6.25 -18.80
CA THR A 40 -12.30 5.48 -17.93
C THR A 40 -12.03 6.11 -16.56
N LEU A 41 -12.01 7.45 -16.48
CA LEU A 41 -11.93 8.24 -15.24
C LEU A 41 -13.08 8.05 -14.24
N GLY A 42 -14.33 7.86 -14.70
CA GLY A 42 -15.49 7.63 -13.84
C GLY A 42 -15.44 6.25 -13.15
N VAL A 43 -14.89 5.25 -13.85
CA VAL A 43 -14.61 3.94 -13.26
C VAL A 43 -13.57 4.08 -12.16
N VAL A 44 -12.44 4.76 -12.43
CA VAL A 44 -11.39 5.02 -11.43
C VAL A 44 -11.92 5.79 -10.22
N ALA A 45 -12.74 6.82 -10.44
CA ALA A 45 -13.36 7.60 -9.37
C ALA A 45 -14.34 6.78 -8.52
N GLY A 46 -15.05 5.81 -9.11
CA GLY A 46 -15.92 4.87 -8.40
C GLY A 46 -15.17 4.02 -7.36
N TRP A 47 -13.87 3.75 -7.60
CA TRP A 47 -13.02 2.98 -6.68
C TRP A 47 -12.41 3.83 -5.55
N ALA A 48 -12.52 5.16 -5.59
CA ALA A 48 -11.92 6.03 -4.57
C ALA A 48 -12.51 5.80 -3.17
N ARG A 49 -13.85 5.68 -3.07
CA ARG A 49 -14.55 5.42 -1.80
C ARG A 49 -14.15 4.08 -1.14
N PRO A 50 -14.17 2.93 -1.85
CA PRO A 50 -13.71 1.68 -1.26
C PRO A 50 -12.20 1.70 -0.96
N MET A 51 -11.37 2.32 -1.82
CA MET A 51 -9.92 2.48 -1.57
C MET A 51 -9.65 3.23 -0.26
N LEU A 52 -10.37 4.33 0.02
CA LEU A 52 -10.20 5.08 1.26
C LEU A 52 -10.54 4.26 2.51
N ARG A 53 -11.54 3.38 2.43
CA ARG A 53 -11.88 2.48 3.55
C ARG A 53 -10.76 1.48 3.82
N ILE A 54 -10.20 0.89 2.77
CA ILE A 54 -9.07 -0.04 2.88
C ILE A 54 -7.85 0.67 3.48
N ALA A 55 -7.53 1.86 2.97
CA ALA A 55 -6.43 2.67 3.49
C ALA A 55 -6.62 2.99 4.99
N ALA A 56 -7.82 3.34 5.42
CA ALA A 56 -8.12 3.59 6.83
C ALA A 56 -7.90 2.33 7.70
N VAL A 57 -8.31 1.15 7.23
CA VAL A 57 -8.06 -0.11 7.94
C VAL A 57 -6.56 -0.39 8.05
N ILE A 58 -5.81 -0.22 6.96
CA ILE A 58 -4.35 -0.42 6.97
C ILE A 58 -3.68 0.52 7.96
N ILE A 59 -4.07 1.79 7.99
CA ILE A 59 -3.54 2.78 8.93
C ILE A 59 -3.80 2.32 10.37
N VAL A 60 -5.04 1.92 10.70
CA VAL A 60 -5.40 1.44 12.05
C VAL A 60 -4.59 0.21 12.44
N VAL A 61 -4.42 -0.74 11.53
CA VAL A 61 -3.62 -1.95 11.81
C VAL A 61 -2.15 -1.59 12.02
N ALA A 62 -1.57 -0.75 11.16
CA ALA A 62 -0.17 -0.35 11.26
C ALA A 62 0.10 0.45 12.54
N THR A 63 -0.76 1.41 12.90
CA THR A 63 -0.59 2.19 14.12
C THR A 63 -0.78 1.34 15.37
N THR A 64 -1.71 0.38 15.34
CA THR A 64 -1.90 -0.57 16.45
C THR A 64 -0.70 -1.49 16.61
N ALA A 65 -0.17 -2.01 15.49
CA ALA A 65 1.03 -2.83 15.50
C ALA A 65 2.24 -2.06 16.06
N LEU A 66 2.43 -0.81 15.64
CA LEU A 66 3.48 0.06 16.16
C LEU A 66 3.28 0.40 17.65
N ALA A 67 2.04 0.63 18.09
CA ALA A 67 1.75 0.93 19.49
C ALA A 67 1.97 -0.27 20.43
N LEU A 68 1.84 -1.49 19.92
CA LEU A 68 2.09 -2.73 20.65
C LEU A 68 3.54 -3.20 20.55
N LEU A 69 4.33 -2.61 19.64
CA LEU A 69 5.74 -2.91 19.53
C LEU A 69 6.45 -2.17 20.67
N GLU A 70 6.75 -2.88 21.76
CA GLU A 70 7.77 -2.43 22.68
C GLU A 70 9.09 -2.41 21.90
N PRO A 71 9.75 -1.25 21.75
CA PRO A 71 11.09 -1.25 21.20
C PRO A 71 11.91 -2.12 22.13
N GLU A 72 12.44 -3.22 21.60
CA GLU A 72 13.49 -3.96 22.26
C GLU A 72 14.58 -2.93 22.50
N ALA A 73 14.76 -2.54 23.77
CA ALA A 73 15.76 -1.55 24.12
C ALA A 73 17.09 -2.19 23.71
N GLU A 74 17.62 -1.76 22.57
CA GLU A 74 19.01 -2.04 22.22
C GLU A 74 19.80 -1.58 23.44
N ALA A 75 20.44 -2.55 24.12
CA ALA A 75 21.28 -2.24 25.25
C ALA A 75 22.31 -1.22 24.74
N GLU A 76 22.26 0.01 25.26
CA GLU A 76 23.29 0.99 24.92
C GLU A 76 24.65 0.34 25.25
N PRO A 77 25.58 0.31 24.29
CA PRO A 77 26.85 -0.35 24.51
C PRO A 77 27.53 0.31 25.71
N SER A 78 27.84 -0.50 26.72
CA SER A 78 28.42 -0.05 27.98
C SER A 78 29.87 0.44 27.81
N SER A 79 30.48 0.13 26.67
CA SER A 79 31.82 0.54 26.29
C SER A 79 32.00 0.74 24.78
N VAL A 80 33.03 1.49 24.40
CA VAL A 80 33.44 1.66 22.99
C VAL A 80 33.80 0.33 22.34
N THR A 81 34.34 -0.64 23.09
CA THR A 81 34.71 -1.95 22.55
C THR A 81 33.49 -2.80 22.21
N GLU A 82 32.41 -2.69 22.98
CA GLU A 82 31.12 -3.32 22.69
C GLU A 82 30.44 -2.69 21.47
N ALA A 83 30.52 -1.35 21.32
CA ALA A 83 29.95 -0.64 20.18
C ALA A 83 30.60 -0.98 18.82
N PHE A 84 31.87 -1.39 18.83
CA PHE A 84 32.62 -1.77 17.63
C PHE A 84 32.71 -3.30 17.43
N ASP A 85 31.96 -4.09 18.20
CA ASP A 85 32.00 -5.56 18.18
C ASP A 85 33.44 -6.10 18.24
N ILE A 86 34.27 -5.45 19.07
CA ILE A 86 35.68 -5.82 19.21
C ILE A 86 35.75 -7.16 19.96
N PRO A 87 36.40 -8.19 19.40
CA PRO A 87 36.51 -9.49 20.05
C PRO A 87 37.04 -9.36 21.48
N ALA A 88 36.46 -10.13 22.41
CA ALA A 88 36.79 -10.09 23.83
C ALA A 88 38.30 -10.09 24.15
N PRO A 89 39.17 -10.90 23.49
CA PRO A 89 40.60 -10.89 23.75
C PRO A 89 41.25 -9.53 23.45
N VAL A 90 40.83 -8.88 22.38
CA VAL A 90 41.33 -7.56 21.97
C VAL A 90 40.87 -6.49 22.96
N SER A 91 39.64 -6.60 23.48
CA SER A 91 39.14 -5.69 24.51
C SER A 91 39.97 -5.78 25.80
N GLU A 92 40.40 -6.99 26.19
CA GLU A 92 41.21 -7.22 27.38
C GLU A 92 42.60 -6.62 27.25
N TRP A 93 43.23 -6.75 26.07
CA TRP A 93 44.54 -6.13 25.80
C TRP A 93 44.49 -4.61 25.87
N LEU A 94 43.42 -4.01 25.30
CA LEU A 94 43.19 -2.57 25.36
C LEU A 94 42.93 -2.09 26.79
N ALA A 95 42.11 -2.82 27.57
CA ALA A 95 41.82 -2.48 28.96
C ALA A 95 43.06 -2.61 29.88
N ALA A 96 43.94 -3.56 29.60
CA ALA A 96 45.17 -3.79 30.36
C ALA A 96 46.37 -2.97 29.88
N GLU A 97 46.19 -2.09 28.88
CA GLU A 97 47.28 -1.35 28.19
C GLU A 97 48.44 -2.25 27.76
N ARG A 98 48.14 -3.50 27.40
CA ARG A 98 49.13 -4.52 27.09
C ARG A 98 49.14 -4.80 25.58
N ALA A 99 50.34 -4.92 25.00
CA ALA A 99 50.47 -5.40 23.62
C ALA A 99 50.24 -6.93 23.56
N PRO A 100 49.53 -7.43 22.53
CA PRO A 100 49.40 -8.87 22.33
C PRO A 100 50.75 -9.50 22.04
N THR A 101 50.95 -10.70 22.56
CA THR A 101 52.08 -11.57 22.21
C THR A 101 51.76 -12.37 20.95
N THR A 102 52.77 -13.02 20.37
CA THR A 102 52.55 -13.90 19.21
C THR A 102 51.61 -15.05 19.54
N ASP A 103 51.69 -15.61 20.75
CA ASP A 103 50.82 -16.70 21.20
C ASP A 103 49.37 -16.22 21.37
N ASP A 104 49.17 -15.01 21.91
CA ASP A 104 47.85 -14.38 22.06
C ASP A 104 47.13 -14.24 20.70
N LEU A 105 47.86 -13.88 19.65
CA LEU A 105 47.31 -13.71 18.31
C LEU A 105 46.92 -15.05 17.66
N ILE A 106 47.68 -16.13 17.95
CA ILE A 106 47.37 -17.47 17.45
C ILE A 106 46.08 -17.97 18.12
N LEU A 107 45.97 -17.83 19.44
CA LEU A 107 44.77 -18.23 20.19
C LEU A 107 43.53 -17.46 19.73
N ALA A 108 43.64 -16.14 19.54
CA ALA A 108 42.53 -15.33 19.05
C ALA A 108 42.06 -15.71 17.63
N LEU A 109 42.94 -16.26 16.79
CA LEU A 109 42.60 -16.73 15.44
C LEU A 109 41.91 -18.11 15.45
N GLU A 110 42.23 -18.95 16.44
CA GLU A 110 41.63 -20.28 16.61
C GLU A 110 40.22 -20.21 17.18
N ASP A 111 39.96 -19.27 18.10
CA ASP A 111 38.64 -19.06 18.73
C ASP A 111 37.62 -18.32 17.83
N GLY A 112 38.08 -17.66 16.75
CA GLY A 112 37.24 -16.89 15.83
C GLY A 112 36.56 -17.70 14.70
N ARG A 113 36.38 -19.02 14.88
CA ARG A 113 35.79 -19.94 13.90
C ARG A 113 34.43 -20.50 14.30
#